data_AF-A0A137RIQ9-F1
#
_entry.id   AF-A0A137RIQ9-F1
#
_cell.length_a   1.000
_cell.length_b   1.000
_cell.length_c   1.000
_cell.angle_alpha   90.00
_cell.angle_beta   90.00
_cell.angle_gamma   90.00
#
_symmetry.space_group_name_H-M   'P 1'
#
loop_
_entity.id
_entity.type
_entity.pdbx_description
1 polymer ?
#
loop_
_entity_poly.entity_id
_entity_poly.type
_entity_poly.pdbx_seq_one_letter_code
_entity_poly.pdbx_strand_id
1 'polypeptide(L)'
;MKYREKLLKLIIEGSVQEFQQWLISQPALDQPAIMRELKQLGELPPEEGGGNILDTVEAFKTYDSVIDKYEDAILDEKLVKQQVIMAEEELTKHVQQMRQTHPNLREYVIASIVNNEANAGLMRSLAKRIIALEKIENSYNPENWKQLPEL
;
A
#
# COMPACT_ATOMS: atom_id res chain seq x y z
N MET A 1 12.30 -24.26 -3.53
CA MET A 1 11.67 -22.94 -3.35
C MET A 1 11.85 -22.11 -4.61
N LYS A 2 11.01 -21.09 -4.80
CA LYS A 2 10.97 -20.19 -5.99
C LYS A 2 12.31 -19.54 -6.32
N TYR A 3 13.18 -19.31 -5.32
CA TYR A 3 14.39 -18.49 -5.46
C TYR A 3 15.71 -19.24 -5.23
N ARG A 4 15.64 -20.53 -4.88
CA ARG A 4 16.78 -21.32 -4.39
C ARG A 4 17.99 -21.34 -5.34
N GLU A 5 17.76 -21.61 -6.62
CA GLU A 5 18.85 -21.70 -7.61
C GLU A 5 19.57 -20.35 -7.80
N LYS A 6 18.81 -19.26 -7.81
CA LYS A 6 19.35 -17.91 -7.95
C LYS A 6 20.12 -17.50 -6.68
N LEU A 7 19.60 -17.85 -5.50
CA LEU A 7 20.26 -17.66 -4.22
C LEU A 7 21.60 -18.41 -4.17
N LEU A 8 21.62 -19.70 -4.51
CA LEU A 8 22.85 -20.49 -4.56
C LEU A 8 23.89 -19.89 -5.51
N LYS A 9 23.47 -19.46 -6.70
CA LYS A 9 24.35 -18.77 -7.64
C LYS A 9 24.94 -17.48 -7.05
N LEU A 10 24.13 -16.68 -6.37
CA LEU A 10 24.58 -15.44 -5.72
C LEU A 10 25.50 -15.69 -4.52
N ILE A 11 25.28 -16.78 -3.77
CA ILE A 11 26.13 -17.19 -2.65
C ILE A 11 27.50 -17.67 -3.14
N ILE A 12 27.53 -18.45 -4.23
CA ILE A 12 28.76 -19.09 -4.71
C ILE A 12 29.58 -18.14 -5.59
N GLU A 13 28.93 -17.41 -6.49
CA GLU A 13 29.59 -16.63 -7.56
C GLU A 13 29.42 -15.12 -7.40
N GLY A 14 28.51 -14.68 -6.54
CA GLY A 14 28.11 -13.27 -6.42
C GLY A 14 28.72 -12.54 -5.24
N SER A 15 28.37 -11.26 -5.13
CA SER A 15 28.73 -10.36 -4.04
C SER A 15 27.53 -9.96 -3.19
N VAL A 16 27.79 -9.44 -1.99
CA VAL A 16 26.75 -8.89 -1.09
C VAL A 16 25.94 -7.79 -1.80
N GLN A 17 26.59 -6.95 -2.62
CA GLN A 17 25.91 -5.88 -3.36
C GLN A 17 24.98 -6.43 -4.43
N GLU A 18 25.40 -7.45 -5.18
CA GLU A 18 24.54 -8.10 -6.17
C GLU A 18 23.35 -8.80 -5.52
N PHE A 19 23.55 -9.44 -4.36
CA PHE A 19 22.45 -10.00 -3.58
C PHE A 19 21.46 -8.92 -3.14
N GLN A 20 21.94 -7.80 -2.58
CA GLN A 20 21.08 -6.70 -2.13
C GLN A 20 20.27 -6.08 -3.28
N GLN A 21 20.91 -5.81 -4.43
CA GLN A 21 20.22 -5.27 -5.60
C GLN A 21 19.15 -6.23 -6.11
N TRP A 22 19.47 -7.53 -6.15
CA TRP A 22 18.50 -8.53 -6.54
C TRP A 22 17.36 -8.66 -5.52
N LEU A 23 17.63 -8.64 -4.21
CA LEU A 23 16.62 -8.70 -3.16
C LEU A 23 15.62 -7.54 -3.27
N ILE A 24 16.11 -6.30 -3.43
CA ILE A 24 15.27 -5.10 -3.55
C ILE A 24 14.41 -5.13 -4.81
N SER A 25 14.84 -5.83 -5.87
CA SER A 25 14.04 -5.99 -7.10
C SER A 25 12.86 -6.96 -6.95
N GLN A 26 12.80 -7.74 -5.86
CA GLN A 26 11.71 -8.68 -5.62
C GLN A 26 10.50 -7.99 -4.94
N PRO A 27 9.28 -8.54 -5.08
CA PRO A 27 8.12 -8.05 -4.33
C PRO A 27 8.43 -7.98 -2.83
N ALA A 28 8.05 -6.89 -2.16
CA ALA A 28 8.38 -6.68 -0.74
C ALA A 28 8.01 -7.86 0.17
N LEU A 29 6.87 -8.54 -0.09
CA LEU A 29 6.43 -9.71 0.68
C LEU A 29 7.28 -10.97 0.43
N ASP A 30 7.97 -11.05 -0.71
CA ASP A 30 8.84 -12.17 -1.02
C ASP A 30 10.23 -11.99 -0.36
N GLN A 31 10.62 -10.76 0.00
CA GLN A 31 11.95 -10.43 0.53
C GLN A 31 12.27 -11.11 1.88
N PRO A 32 11.39 -11.10 2.90
CA PRO A 32 11.65 -11.82 4.16
C PRO A 32 11.85 -13.33 3.95
N ALA A 33 11.07 -13.96 3.07
CA ALA A 33 11.21 -15.37 2.75
C ALA A 33 12.56 -15.68 2.08
N ILE A 34 13.00 -14.82 1.16
CA ILE A 34 14.32 -14.90 0.51
C ILE A 34 15.43 -14.74 1.55
N MET A 35 15.29 -13.81 2.49
CA MET A 35 16.28 -13.62 3.57
C MET A 35 16.36 -14.84 4.49
N ARG A 36 15.23 -15.45 4.86
CA ARG A 36 15.21 -16.71 5.64
C ARG A 36 15.85 -17.86 4.87
N GLU A 37 15.59 -17.97 3.57
CA GLU A 37 16.22 -18.98 2.73
C GLU A 37 17.74 -18.76 2.62
N LEU A 38 18.18 -17.51 2.49
CA LEU A 38 19.61 -17.17 2.54
C LEU A 38 20.27 -17.64 3.84
N LYS A 39 19.61 -17.45 4.98
CA LYS A 39 20.10 -17.92 6.28
C LYS A 39 20.23 -19.44 6.32
N GLN A 40 19.21 -20.16 5.89
CA GLN A 40 19.22 -21.62 5.85
C GLN A 40 20.36 -22.15 4.97
N LEU A 41 20.63 -21.49 3.84
CA LEU A 41 21.75 -21.86 2.97
C LEU A 41 23.12 -21.53 3.60
N GLY A 42 23.20 -20.50 4.45
CA GLY A 42 24.40 -20.18 5.21
C GLY A 42 24.72 -21.13 6.37
N GLU A 43 23.72 -21.86 6.86
CA GLU A 43 23.91 -22.89 7.88
C GLU A 43 24.37 -24.23 7.28
N LEU A 44 24.40 -24.36 5.94
CA LEU A 44 24.89 -25.56 5.27
C LEU A 44 26.41 -25.69 5.33
N PRO A 45 26.96 -26.91 5.23
CA PRO A 45 28.40 -27.11 5.07
C PRO A 45 28.94 -26.40 3.81
N PRO A 46 30.22 -25.95 3.81
CA PRO A 46 30.82 -25.34 2.62
C PRO A 46 30.79 -26.22 1.37
N GLU A 47 30.85 -27.54 1.55
CA GLU A 47 30.78 -28.54 0.48
C GLU A 47 29.40 -28.57 -0.21
N GLU A 48 28.36 -28.07 0.46
CA GLU A 48 26.99 -27.99 -0.03
C GLU A 48 26.62 -26.57 -0.51
N GLY A 49 27.61 -25.68 -0.61
CA GLY A 49 27.42 -24.29 -1.01
C GLY A 49 27.13 -23.32 0.15
N GLY A 50 27.36 -23.74 1.41
CA GLY A 50 27.43 -22.83 2.55
C GLY A 50 28.71 -21.99 2.54
N GLY A 51 28.73 -20.86 3.27
CA GLY A 51 29.94 -20.06 3.51
C GLY A 51 30.67 -19.51 2.28
N ASN A 52 30.36 -18.26 1.89
CA ASN A 52 31.24 -17.41 1.06
C ASN A 52 30.87 -15.92 1.24
N ILE A 53 29.66 -15.51 0.83
CA ILE A 53 29.17 -14.14 1.11
C ILE A 53 28.69 -13.99 2.56
N LEU A 54 28.27 -15.09 3.18
CA LEU A 54 27.58 -15.11 4.47
C LEU A 54 28.57 -15.02 5.65
N ASP A 55 29.82 -15.40 5.42
CA ASP A 55 30.92 -15.22 6.38
C ASP A 55 31.34 -13.75 6.54
N THR A 56 30.95 -12.89 5.59
CA THR A 56 31.22 -11.44 5.65
C THR A 56 30.13 -10.66 6.40
N VAL A 57 29.02 -11.31 6.73
CA VAL A 57 27.85 -10.66 7.36
C VAL A 57 27.87 -10.96 8.85
N GLU A 58 28.57 -10.13 9.62
CA GLU A 58 28.58 -10.18 11.10
C GLU A 58 27.16 -10.14 11.72
N ALA A 59 26.19 -9.63 10.95
CA ALA A 59 24.78 -9.51 11.29
C ALA A 59 24.02 -10.86 11.38
N PHE A 60 24.65 -12.00 11.08
CA PHE A 60 23.99 -13.32 11.18
C PHE A 60 23.46 -13.64 12.59
N LYS A 61 24.11 -13.11 13.64
CA LYS A 61 23.67 -13.31 15.03
C LYS A 61 22.35 -12.62 15.39
N THR A 62 21.98 -11.57 14.67
CA THR A 62 20.74 -10.81 14.89
C THR A 62 19.77 -10.91 13.72
N TYR A 63 20.07 -11.78 12.76
CA TYR A 63 19.45 -11.80 11.44
C TYR A 63 17.96 -12.12 11.49
N ASP A 64 17.55 -13.04 12.38
CA ASP A 64 16.12 -13.35 12.57
C ASP A 64 15.34 -12.13 13.05
N SER A 65 15.86 -11.41 14.05
CA SER A 65 15.21 -10.19 14.55
C SER A 65 15.17 -9.09 13.49
N VAL A 66 16.15 -9.03 12.59
CA VAL A 66 16.15 -8.07 11.47
C VAL A 66 15.10 -8.45 10.44
N ILE A 67 14.99 -9.73 10.08
CA ILE A 67 13.96 -10.22 9.16
C ILE A 67 12.57 -9.96 9.72
N ASP A 68 12.33 -10.30 10.99
CA ASP A 68 11.01 -10.16 11.60
C ASP A 68 10.59 -8.69 11.68
N LYS A 69 11.48 -7.80 12.13
CA LYS A 69 11.20 -6.35 12.14
C LYS A 69 10.96 -5.79 10.74
N TYR A 70 11.68 -6.30 9.75
CA TYR A 70 11.51 -5.87 8.36
C TYR A 70 10.18 -6.34 7.80
N GLU A 71 9.79 -7.59 8.07
CA GLU A 71 8.50 -8.14 7.69
C GLU A 71 7.35 -7.37 8.36
N ASP A 72 7.44 -7.11 9.67
CA ASP A 72 6.45 -6.30 10.41
C ASP A 72 6.28 -4.92 9.76
N ALA A 73 7.37 -4.23 9.42
CA ALA A 73 7.31 -2.93 8.78
C ALA A 73 6.61 -2.97 7.40
N ILE A 74 6.88 -4.00 6.59
CA ILE A 74 6.20 -4.20 5.30
C ILE A 74 4.71 -4.47 5.50
N LEU A 75 4.37 -5.30 6.48
CA LEU A 75 2.99 -5.67 6.78
C LEU A 75 2.21 -4.47 7.32
N ASP A 76 2.80 -3.68 8.22
CA ASP A 76 2.20 -2.45 8.75
C ASP A 76 1.94 -1.43 7.64
N GLU A 77 2.91 -1.20 6.74
CA GLU A 77 2.71 -0.28 5.62
C GLU A 77 1.56 -0.73 4.71
N LYS A 78 1.49 -2.04 4.43
CA LYS A 78 0.41 -2.61 3.61
C LYS A 78 -0.94 -2.57 4.32
N LEU A 79 -0.96 -2.81 5.63
CA LEU A 79 -2.16 -2.73 6.45
C LEU A 79 -2.71 -1.31 6.46
N VAL A 80 -1.86 -0.30 6.66
CA VAL A 80 -2.26 1.11 6.62
C VAL A 80 -2.84 1.46 5.24
N LYS A 81 -2.16 1.05 4.15
CA LYS A 81 -2.68 1.27 2.78
C LYS A 81 -4.03 0.59 2.55
N GLN A 82 -4.20 -0.64 3.01
CA GLN A 82 -5.47 -1.37 2.90
C GLN A 82 -6.57 -0.71 3.72
N GLN A 83 -6.28 -0.26 4.94
CA GLN A 83 -7.24 0.47 5.78
C GLN A 83 -7.70 1.76 5.13
N VAL A 84 -6.81 2.50 4.46
CA VAL A 84 -7.18 3.70 3.70
C VAL A 84 -8.12 3.34 2.55
N ILE A 85 -7.79 2.32 1.75
CA ILE A 85 -8.64 1.86 0.64
C ILE A 85 -10.03 1.45 1.16
N MET A 86 -10.08 0.65 2.23
CA MET A 86 -11.35 0.23 2.83
C MET A 86 -12.18 1.40 3.32
N ALA A 87 -11.55 2.40 3.96
CA ALA A 87 -12.23 3.61 4.42
C ALA A 87 -12.78 4.44 3.24
N GLU A 88 -12.05 4.52 2.13
CA GLU A 88 -12.52 5.19 0.90
C GLU A 88 -13.68 4.44 0.25
N GLU A 89 -13.64 3.11 0.22
CA GLU A 89 -14.74 2.27 -0.29
C GLU A 89 -15.99 2.35 0.58
N GLU A 90 -15.86 2.29 1.90
CA GLU A 90 -16.98 2.41 2.84
C GLU A 90 -17.66 3.78 2.71
N LEU A 91 -16.85 4.83 2.65
CA LEU A 91 -17.33 6.17 2.40
C LEU A 91 -18.09 6.28 1.07
N THR A 92 -17.54 5.69 0.01
CA THR A 92 -18.14 5.68 -1.31
C THR A 92 -19.53 5.04 -1.27
N LYS A 93 -19.65 3.87 -0.62
CA LYS A 93 -20.93 3.20 -0.41
C LYS A 93 -21.90 4.08 0.36
N HIS A 94 -21.44 4.76 1.41
CA HIS A 94 -22.29 5.65 2.19
C HIS A 94 -22.83 6.83 1.38
N VAL A 95 -21.99 7.46 0.54
CA VAL A 95 -22.44 8.55 -0.35
C VAL A 95 -23.42 8.05 -1.42
N GLN A 96 -23.19 6.87 -1.99
CA GLN A 96 -24.14 6.25 -2.92
C GLN A 96 -25.50 5.98 -2.27
N GLN A 97 -25.52 5.45 -1.04
CA GLN A 97 -26.75 5.25 -0.27
C GLN A 97 -27.46 6.57 0.02
N MET A 98 -26.74 7.61 0.41
CA MET A 98 -27.32 8.94 0.60
C MET A 98 -27.97 9.47 -0.67
N ARG A 99 -27.34 9.31 -1.85
CA ARG A 99 -27.92 9.71 -3.14
C ARG A 99 -29.20 8.94 -3.47
N GLN A 100 -29.27 7.66 -3.15
CA GLN A 100 -30.46 6.83 -3.41
C GLN A 100 -31.63 7.18 -2.49
N THR A 101 -31.33 7.45 -1.21
CA THR A 101 -32.32 7.76 -0.18
C THR A 101 -32.79 9.22 -0.24
N HIS A 102 -31.95 10.13 -0.73
CA HIS A 102 -32.21 11.55 -0.82
C HIS A 102 -32.06 12.01 -2.28
N PRO A 103 -33.13 11.92 -3.10
CA PRO A 103 -33.07 12.28 -4.52
C PRO A 103 -32.69 13.76 -4.75
N ASN A 104 -32.91 14.62 -3.75
CA ASN A 104 -32.57 16.04 -3.77
C ASN A 104 -31.27 16.37 -3.01
N LEU A 105 -30.41 15.36 -2.77
CA LEU A 105 -29.19 15.55 -1.99
C LEU A 105 -28.29 16.62 -2.59
N ARG A 106 -28.21 16.69 -3.92
CA ARG A 106 -27.37 17.68 -4.61
C ARG A 106 -27.87 19.10 -4.34
N GLU A 107 -29.17 19.31 -4.51
CA GLU A 107 -29.83 20.60 -4.28
C GLU A 107 -29.67 21.03 -2.82
N TYR A 108 -29.83 20.10 -1.88
CA TYR A 108 -29.63 20.35 -0.45
C TYR A 108 -28.18 20.74 -0.12
N VAL A 109 -27.20 20.01 -0.65
CA VAL A 109 -25.78 20.30 -0.47
C VAL A 109 -25.43 21.67 -1.04
N ILE A 110 -25.91 21.97 -2.25
CA ILE A 110 -25.68 23.27 -2.89
C ILE A 110 -26.30 24.40 -2.08
N ALA A 111 -27.57 24.28 -1.69
CA ALA A 111 -28.26 25.27 -0.90
C ALA A 111 -27.55 25.54 0.44
N SER A 112 -27.13 24.49 1.14
CA SER A 112 -26.42 24.60 2.42
C SER A 112 -25.10 25.36 2.29
N ILE A 113 -24.35 25.13 1.20
CA ILE A 113 -23.08 25.84 0.93
C ILE A 113 -23.34 27.29 0.53
N VAL A 114 -24.27 27.54 -0.39
CA VAL A 114 -24.58 28.87 -0.93
C VAL A 114 -25.15 29.79 0.15
N ASN A 115 -26.03 29.25 1.01
CA ASN A 115 -26.63 30.00 2.11
C ASN A 115 -25.71 30.12 3.35
N ASN A 116 -24.49 29.56 3.27
CA ASN A 116 -23.52 29.54 4.36
C ASN A 116 -24.13 29.05 5.70
N GLU A 117 -24.87 27.94 5.63
CA GLU A 117 -25.46 27.32 6.80
C GLU A 117 -24.38 26.84 7.79
N ALA A 118 -24.75 26.55 9.03
CA ALA A 118 -23.81 26.12 10.06
C ALA A 118 -22.98 24.88 9.67
N ASN A 119 -23.47 24.07 8.74
CA ASN A 119 -22.83 22.87 8.22
C ASN A 119 -22.13 23.08 6.86
N ALA A 120 -22.03 24.30 6.33
CA ALA A 120 -21.53 24.57 4.97
C ALA A 120 -20.13 23.97 4.71
N GLY A 121 -19.25 23.97 5.71
CA GLY A 121 -17.93 23.32 5.62
C GLY A 121 -18.01 21.81 5.41
N LEU A 122 -18.92 21.13 6.11
CA LEU A 122 -19.18 19.69 5.92
C LEU A 122 -19.77 19.42 4.54
N MET A 123 -20.67 20.30 4.08
CA MET A 123 -21.32 20.16 2.78
C MET A 123 -20.35 20.36 1.62
N ARG A 124 -19.35 21.25 1.73
CA ARG A 124 -18.26 21.35 0.74
C ARG A 124 -17.48 20.04 0.62
N SER A 125 -17.14 19.42 1.76
CA SER A 125 -16.46 18.12 1.76
C SER A 125 -17.31 17.02 1.13
N LEU A 126 -18.61 17.01 1.40
CA LEU A 126 -19.56 16.09 0.76
C LEU A 126 -19.67 16.35 -0.74
N ALA A 127 -19.77 17.61 -1.18
CA ALA A 127 -19.83 17.98 -2.59
C ALA A 127 -18.62 17.48 -3.38
N LYS A 128 -17.39 17.66 -2.85
CA LYS A 128 -16.16 17.13 -3.47
C LYS A 128 -16.22 15.61 -3.66
N ARG A 129 -16.74 14.89 -2.66
CA ARG A 129 -16.88 13.43 -2.70
C ARG A 129 -17.92 12.98 -3.72
N ILE A 130 -19.07 13.66 -3.79
CA ILE A 130 -20.08 13.37 -4.81
C ILE A 130 -19.51 13.63 -6.21
N ILE A 131 -18.80 14.74 -6.42
CA ILE A 131 -18.15 15.05 -7.71
C ILE A 131 -17.12 13.98 -8.09
N ALA A 132 -16.30 13.53 -7.14
CA ALA A 132 -15.32 12.48 -7.38
C ALA A 132 -16.00 11.18 -7.83
N LEU A 133 -17.10 10.79 -7.18
CA LEU A 133 -17.88 9.62 -7.56
C LEU A 133 -18.52 9.77 -8.93
N GLU A 134 -19.12 10.92 -9.23
CA GLU A 134 -19.70 11.18 -10.55
C GLU A 134 -18.64 11.09 -11.66
N LYS A 135 -17.39 11.48 -11.39
CA LYS A 135 -16.27 11.31 -12.34
C LYS A 135 -15.90 9.85 -12.54
N ILE A 136 -15.82 9.07 -11.46
CA ILE A 136 -15.54 7.62 -11.51
C ILE A 136 -16.64 6.88 -12.27
N GLU A 137 -17.90 7.27 -12.05
CA GLU A 137 -19.09 6.70 -12.70
C GLU A 137 -19.33 7.23 -14.13
N ASN A 138 -18.47 8.12 -14.65
CA ASN A 138 -18.65 8.83 -15.92
C ASN A 138 -20.01 9.56 -16.05
N SER A 139 -20.60 9.98 -14.93
CA SER A 139 -21.86 10.74 -14.88
C SER A 139 -21.65 12.22 -14.53
N TYR A 140 -20.41 12.68 -14.40
CA TYR A 140 -20.08 14.05 -14.01
C TYR A 140 -20.53 15.06 -15.07
N ASN A 141 -21.29 16.07 -14.61
CA ASN A 141 -21.67 17.23 -15.41
C ASN A 141 -21.34 18.51 -14.63
N PRO A 142 -20.44 19.38 -15.13
CA PRO A 142 -20.06 20.62 -14.44
C PRO A 142 -21.24 21.58 -14.23
N GLU A 143 -22.26 21.57 -15.10
CA GLU A 143 -23.44 22.42 -14.96
C GLU A 143 -24.24 22.13 -13.68
N ASN A 144 -24.15 20.89 -13.16
CA ASN A 144 -24.81 20.49 -11.92
C ASN A 144 -24.20 21.17 -10.68
N TRP A 145 -22.98 21.69 -10.78
CA TRP A 145 -22.20 22.20 -9.64
C TRP A 145 -21.79 23.67 -9.78
N LYS A 146 -22.17 24.34 -10.88
CA LYS A 146 -21.77 25.73 -11.21
C LYS A 146 -22.13 26.79 -10.17
N GLN A 147 -23.08 26.50 -9.29
CA GLN A 147 -23.53 27.41 -8.23
C GLN A 147 -22.56 27.45 -7.05
N LEU A 148 -21.66 26.47 -6.95
CA LEU A 148 -20.69 26.43 -5.88
C LEU A 148 -19.49 27.32 -6.23
N PRO A 149 -19.06 28.21 -5.33
CA PRO A 149 -17.75 28.86 -5.45
C PRO A 149 -16.66 27.78 -5.34
N GLU A 150 -15.54 27.97 -6.03
CA GLU A 150 -14.45 26.99 -6.21
C GLU A 150 -14.33 25.99 -5.05
N LEU A 151 -14.55 24.71 -5.38
CA LEU A 151 -14.44 23.57 -4.45
C LEU A 151 -12.99 23.08 -4.37
#